data_AF-A0A2T7E0W7-F1
#
_entry.id   AF-A0A2T7E0W7-F1
#
_cell.length_a   1.000
_cell.length_b   1.000
_cell.length_c   1.000
_cell.angle_alpha   90.00
_cell.angle_beta   90.00
_cell.angle_gamma   90.00
#
_symmetry.space_group_name_H-M   'P 1'
#
loop_
_entity.id
_entity.type
_entity.pdbx_description
1 polymer ?
#
loop_
_entity_poly.entity_id
_entity_poly.type
_entity_poly.pdbx_seq_one_letter_code
_entity_poly.pdbx_strand_id
1 'polypeptide(L)'
;MMPVTLSTSVRTVKTLALIIASNLDLVIGLLKCFPCVEKLYIEFSYQLYSQRNCKNEQRYDQLECLDLHLKRLVLTCYAGSESEVNFAKFFVVNARVLEHMMILGCYDDHEEWSENQRKKLQLETRSSHIAEFDIKFDNELFGLVHVRHIHDLVTDDPFDNSVCRCNEDPI
;
A
#
# COMPACT_ATOMS: atom_id res chain seq x y z
N MET A 1 17.35 20.68 -20.44
CA MET A 1 16.70 19.65 -19.60
C MET A 1 17.80 18.94 -18.81
N MET A 2 17.70 18.91 -17.48
CA MET A 2 18.61 18.09 -16.67
C MET A 2 18.17 16.63 -16.76
N PRO A 3 19.10 15.65 -16.86
CA PRO A 3 18.74 14.25 -16.88
C PRO A 3 18.12 13.89 -15.53
N VAL A 4 16.83 13.52 -15.53
CA VAL A 4 16.20 12.92 -14.36
C VAL A 4 16.88 11.56 -14.18
N THR A 5 17.63 11.40 -13.10
CA THR A 5 18.23 10.11 -12.78
C THR A 5 17.14 9.19 -12.24
N LEU A 6 17.28 7.89 -12.41
CA LEU A 6 16.32 6.91 -11.87
C LEU A 6 16.03 7.16 -10.37
N SER A 7 17.04 7.65 -9.64
CA SER A 7 16.95 8.01 -8.22
C SER A 7 16.00 9.18 -7.92
N THR A 8 15.87 10.17 -8.82
CA THR A 8 14.88 11.24 -8.66
C THR A 8 13.47 10.79 -9.07
N SER A 9 13.33 9.98 -10.13
CA SER A 9 12.02 9.45 -10.56
C SER A 9 11.36 8.53 -9.53
N VAL A 10 12.12 7.74 -8.76
CA VAL A 10 11.50 6.89 -7.73
C VAL A 10 11.00 7.68 -6.51
N ARG A 11 11.59 8.86 -6.24
CA ARG A 11 11.15 9.76 -5.16
C ARG A 11 9.90 10.57 -5.53
N THR A 12 9.52 10.65 -6.80
CA THR A 12 8.29 11.32 -7.22
C THR A 12 7.05 10.43 -7.06
N VAL A 13 7.22 9.12 -6.88
CA VAL A 13 6.12 8.19 -6.59
C VAL A 13 5.58 8.45 -5.20
N LYS A 14 4.43 9.15 -5.14
CA LYS A 14 3.70 9.44 -3.90
C LYS A 14 2.55 8.48 -3.63
N THR A 15 2.02 7.87 -4.68
CA THR A 15 0.90 6.93 -4.58
C THR A 15 1.31 5.59 -5.18
N LEU A 16 1.10 4.51 -4.43
CA LEU A 16 1.38 3.15 -4.87
C LEU A 16 0.13 2.30 -4.70
N ALA A 17 -0.30 1.64 -5.78
CA ALA A 17 -1.43 0.72 -5.78
C ALA A 17 -0.96 -0.67 -6.22
N LEU A 18 -1.30 -1.70 -5.43
CA LEU A 18 -0.82 -3.07 -5.63
C LEU A 18 -1.96 -4.07 -5.53
N ILE A 19 -1.94 -5.09 -6.40
CA ILE A 19 -2.77 -6.28 -6.29
C ILE A 19 -1.84 -7.44 -5.95
N ILE A 20 -1.98 -7.99 -4.76
CA ILE A 20 -1.05 -8.98 -4.22
C ILE A 20 -1.82 -10.05 -3.43
N ALA A 21 -1.19 -11.18 -3.14
CA ALA A 21 -1.62 -12.00 -2.00
C ALA A 21 -1.22 -11.27 -0.70
N SER A 22 -0.99 -11.98 0.40
CA SER A 22 -0.55 -11.37 1.67
C SER A 22 0.98 -11.34 1.83
N ASN A 23 1.74 -11.02 0.76
CA ASN A 23 3.21 -11.05 0.78
C ASN A 23 3.79 -9.69 1.22
N LEU A 24 4.16 -9.60 2.50
CA LEU A 24 4.73 -8.40 3.10
C LEU A 24 6.13 -8.06 2.56
N ASP A 25 6.96 -9.07 2.30
CA ASP A 25 8.33 -8.87 1.83
C ASP A 25 8.38 -8.17 0.46
N LEU A 26 7.42 -8.50 -0.41
CA LEU A 26 7.26 -7.83 -1.70
C LEU A 26 6.95 -6.34 -1.52
N VAL A 27 6.00 -6.01 -0.64
CA VAL A 27 5.62 -4.62 -0.37
C VAL A 27 6.78 -3.85 0.25
N ILE A 28 7.51 -4.44 1.20
CA ILE A 28 8.70 -3.84 1.78
C ILE A 28 9.76 -3.56 0.71
N GLY A 29 10.02 -4.51 -0.19
CA GLY A 29 10.93 -4.32 -1.31
C GLY A 29 10.55 -3.11 -2.18
N LEU A 30 9.26 -2.97 -2.49
CA LEU A 30 8.75 -1.83 -3.26
C LEU A 30 8.86 -0.51 -2.49
N LEU A 31 8.54 -0.51 -1.19
CA LEU A 31 8.64 0.67 -0.34
C LEU A 31 10.10 1.14 -0.14
N LYS A 32 11.09 0.23 -0.24
CA LYS A 32 12.51 0.59 -0.32
C LYS A 32 12.85 1.29 -1.62
N CYS A 33 12.23 0.89 -2.73
CA CYS A 33 12.41 1.55 -4.02
C CYS A 33 11.74 2.93 -4.05
N PHE A 34 10.59 3.09 -3.39
CA PHE A 34 9.78 4.31 -3.38
C PHE A 34 9.73 4.93 -1.97
N PRO A 35 10.81 5.62 -1.55
CA PRO A 35 10.95 6.07 -0.16
C PRO A 35 9.98 7.20 0.22
N CYS A 36 9.31 7.85 -0.73
CA CYS A 36 8.41 9.00 -0.51
C CYS A 36 6.93 8.67 -0.72
N VAL A 37 6.54 7.39 -0.68
CA VAL A 37 5.13 6.99 -0.78
C VAL A 37 4.33 7.58 0.37
N GLU A 38 3.30 8.34 0.03
CA GLU A 38 2.36 8.97 0.96
C GLU A 38 1.04 8.18 1.06
N LYS A 39 0.61 7.55 -0.03
CA LYS A 39 -0.62 6.77 -0.12
C LYS A 39 -0.34 5.37 -0.65
N LEU A 40 -0.70 4.35 0.11
CA LEU A 40 -0.56 2.95 -0.25
C LEU A 40 -1.94 2.27 -0.35
N TYR A 41 -2.24 1.73 -1.51
CA TYR A 41 -3.47 0.98 -1.78
C TYR A 41 -3.10 -0.47 -2.08
N ILE A 42 -3.73 -1.40 -1.39
CA ILE A 42 -3.47 -2.83 -1.54
C ILE A 42 -4.78 -3.57 -1.66
N GLU A 43 -4.90 -4.35 -2.71
CA GLU A 43 -6.00 -5.29 -2.90
C GLU A 43 -5.49 -6.72 -2.77
N PHE A 44 -6.09 -7.46 -1.85
CA PHE A 44 -5.77 -8.87 -1.67
C PHE A 44 -6.46 -9.73 -2.73
N SER A 45 -5.67 -10.38 -3.57
CA SER A 45 -6.14 -11.30 -4.61
C SER A 45 -5.86 -12.75 -4.25
N TYR A 46 -6.94 -13.51 -4.08
CA TYR A 46 -6.90 -14.94 -3.78
C TYR A 46 -6.33 -15.78 -4.95
N GLN A 47 -6.32 -15.22 -6.16
CA GLN A 47 -5.72 -15.87 -7.33
C GLN A 47 -4.18 -15.87 -7.27
N LEU A 48 -3.58 -15.02 -6.43
CA LEU A 48 -2.13 -14.84 -6.33
C LEU A 48 -1.50 -15.65 -5.17
N TYR A 49 -2.25 -16.45 -4.40
CA TYR A 49 -1.69 -17.24 -3.29
C TYR A 49 -0.64 -18.29 -3.70
N SER A 50 -0.50 -18.60 -5.00
CA SER A 50 0.62 -19.43 -5.47
C SER A 50 1.96 -18.70 -5.47
N GLN A 51 1.97 -17.37 -5.31
CA GLN A 51 3.19 -16.58 -5.12
C GLN A 51 3.76 -16.90 -3.75
N ARG A 52 4.71 -17.83 -3.71
CA ARG A 52 5.44 -18.21 -2.50
C ARG A 52 6.01 -16.96 -1.83
N ASN A 53 5.89 -16.90 -0.50
CA ASN A 53 6.62 -15.94 0.33
C ASN A 53 8.11 -16.05 -0.01
N CYS A 54 8.63 -15.08 -0.75
CA CYS A 54 10.07 -14.89 -0.88
C CYS A 54 10.55 -14.40 0.47
N LYS A 55 10.95 -15.33 1.34
CA LYS A 55 11.61 -15.02 2.61
C LYS A 55 12.89 -14.26 2.28
N ASN A 56 12.78 -12.95 2.20
CA ASN A 56 13.95 -12.12 2.16
C ASN A 56 14.40 -11.99 3.61
N GLU A 57 15.57 -12.54 3.95
CA GLU A 57 16.28 -12.24 5.20
C GLU A 57 16.78 -10.77 5.21
N GLN A 58 15.95 -9.86 4.74
CA GLN A 58 16.22 -8.44 4.82
C GLN A 58 15.88 -8.01 6.22
N ARG A 59 16.88 -7.47 6.92
CA ARG A 59 16.61 -6.64 8.09
C ARG A 59 15.57 -5.61 7.68
N TYR A 60 14.57 -5.46 8.54
CA TYR A 60 13.64 -4.32 8.48
C TYR A 60 14.46 -3.07 8.80
N ASP A 61 15.33 -2.66 7.87
CA ASP A 61 15.99 -1.37 7.90
C ASP A 61 14.89 -0.30 7.92
N GLN A 62 15.16 0.85 8.54
CA GLN A 62 14.20 1.96 8.60
C GLN A 62 13.68 2.29 7.20
N LEU A 63 12.37 2.11 7.02
CA LEU A 63 11.68 2.50 5.81
C LEU A 63 11.36 3.99 5.92
N GLU A 64 12.07 4.82 5.14
CA GLU A 64 11.88 6.28 5.10
C GLU A 64 10.39 6.63 4.90
N CYS A 65 9.68 5.88 4.06
CA CYS A 65 8.25 6.09 3.82
C CYS A 65 7.42 5.88 5.09
N LEU A 66 7.64 4.84 5.89
CA LEU A 66 6.88 4.60 7.12
C LEU A 66 7.19 5.62 8.22
N ASP A 67 8.44 6.09 8.25
CA ASP A 67 8.91 7.04 9.26
C ASP A 67 8.46 8.49 8.95
N LEU A 68 8.37 8.88 7.68
CA LEU A 68 8.26 10.29 7.29
C LEU A 68 7.12 10.64 6.33
N HIS A 69 6.63 9.69 5.52
CA HIS A 69 5.78 10.04 4.37
C HIS A 69 4.42 9.35 4.32
N LEU A 70 4.30 8.09 4.76
CA LEU A 70 3.10 7.27 4.58
C LEU A 70 1.98 7.74 5.49
N LYS A 71 1.02 8.47 4.92
CA LYS A 71 -0.14 9.04 5.60
C LYS A 71 -1.39 8.21 5.46
N ARG A 72 -1.57 7.53 4.33
CA ARG A 72 -2.79 6.76 4.03
C ARG A 72 -2.48 5.34 3.61
N LEU A 73 -3.18 4.38 4.22
CA LEU A 73 -3.15 2.97 3.84
C LEU A 73 -4.58 2.46 3.62
N VAL A 74 -4.85 1.84 2.48
CA VAL A 74 -6.14 1.20 2.19
C VAL A 74 -5.90 -0.24 1.83
N LEU A 75 -6.53 -1.15 2.57
CA LEU A 75 -6.53 -2.59 2.33
C LEU A 75 -7.92 -3.00 1.87
N THR A 76 -8.03 -3.50 0.64
CA THR A 76 -9.29 -3.99 0.07
C THR A 76 -9.24 -5.49 -0.15
N CYS A 77 -10.41 -6.08 -0.28
CA CYS A 77 -10.59 -7.52 -0.37
C CYS A 77 -9.99 -8.30 0.83
N TYR A 78 -10.01 -7.70 2.02
CA TYR A 78 -9.45 -8.29 3.24
C TYR A 78 -10.39 -9.36 3.81
N ALA A 79 -9.94 -10.62 3.94
CA ALA A 79 -10.69 -11.69 4.60
C ALA A 79 -10.45 -11.73 6.12
N GLY A 80 -9.35 -11.14 6.59
CA GLY A 80 -8.96 -11.24 8.00
C GLY A 80 -8.36 -12.59 8.36
N SER A 81 -7.71 -13.22 7.37
CA SER A 81 -6.83 -14.36 7.59
C SER A 81 -5.65 -13.97 8.49
N GLU A 82 -5.00 -14.94 9.14
CA GLU A 82 -3.85 -14.65 10.02
C GLU A 82 -2.72 -13.92 9.28
N SER A 83 -2.48 -14.28 8.01
CA SER A 83 -1.45 -13.63 7.18
C SER A 83 -1.80 -12.17 6.87
N GLU A 84 -3.06 -11.86 6.56
CA GLU A 84 -3.52 -10.48 6.32
C GLU A 84 -3.55 -9.64 7.60
N VAL A 85 -3.92 -10.24 8.74
CA VAL A 85 -3.86 -9.58 10.05
C VAL A 85 -2.42 -9.19 10.37
N ASN A 86 -1.47 -10.12 10.21
CA ASN A 86 -0.05 -9.85 10.45
C ASN A 86 0.49 -8.79 9.48
N PHE A 87 0.06 -8.83 8.21
CA PHE A 87 0.39 -7.81 7.23
C PHE A 87 -0.10 -6.42 7.66
N ALA A 88 -1.37 -6.28 8.04
CA ALA A 88 -1.93 -5.02 8.48
C ALA A 88 -1.27 -4.52 9.77
N LYS A 89 -1.04 -5.43 10.73
CA LYS A 89 -0.40 -5.13 12.01
C LYS A 89 1.02 -4.58 11.83
N PHE A 90 1.76 -5.02 10.83
CA PHE A 90 3.06 -4.44 10.50
C PHE A 90 2.98 -2.92 10.30
N PHE A 91 2.00 -2.43 9.56
CA PHE A 91 1.84 -0.99 9.35
C PHE A 91 1.35 -0.27 10.60
N VAL A 92 0.47 -0.88 11.39
CA VAL A 92 0.02 -0.34 12.69
C VAL A 92 1.21 -0.03 13.58
N VAL A 93 2.18 -0.96 13.69
CA VAL A 93 3.31 -0.85 14.63
C VAL A 93 4.59 -0.25 14.05
N ASN A 94 4.61 0.12 12.77
CA ASN A 94 5.80 0.72 12.13
C ASN A 94 5.54 2.07 11.44
N ALA A 95 4.30 2.37 11.03
CA ALA A 95 3.99 3.63 10.34
C ALA A 95 3.78 4.76 11.36
N ARG A 96 4.76 5.65 11.47
CA ARG A 96 4.83 6.69 12.53
C ARG A 96 4.05 7.95 12.19
N VAL A 97 3.88 8.23 10.91
CA VAL A 97 3.16 9.41 10.40
C VAL A 97 1.82 9.04 9.76
N LEU A 98 1.35 7.82 9.97
CA LEU A 98 0.08 7.36 9.41
C LEU A 98 -1.07 8.20 9.98
N GLU A 99 -1.88 8.78 9.11
CA GLU A 99 -3.04 9.59 9.48
C GLU A 99 -4.32 8.76 9.36
N HIS A 100 -4.41 7.89 8.35
CA HIS A 100 -5.61 7.09 8.10
C HIS A 100 -5.28 5.69 7.59
N MET A 101 -5.92 4.68 8.19
CA MET A 101 -5.89 3.30 7.72
C MET A 101 -7.32 2.78 7.52
N MET A 102 -7.61 2.31 6.31
CA MET A 102 -8.91 1.76 5.94
C MET A 102 -8.78 0.28 5.58
N ILE A 103 -9.64 -0.55 6.15
CA ILE A 103 -9.74 -1.98 5.85
C ILE A 103 -11.14 -2.26 5.35
N LEU A 104 -11.23 -2.77 4.13
CA LEU A 104 -12.48 -3.15 3.46
C LEU A 104 -12.56 -4.67 3.33
N GLY A 105 -13.53 -5.26 4.01
CA GLY A 105 -13.74 -6.71 4.07
C GLY A 105 -14.43 -7.29 2.83
N CYS A 106 -14.00 -8.47 2.37
CA CYS A 106 -14.55 -9.15 1.18
C CYS A 106 -15.95 -9.77 1.36
N TYR A 107 -16.22 -10.37 2.52
CA TYR A 107 -17.26 -11.40 2.64
C TYR A 107 -18.18 -11.22 3.86
N ASP A 108 -17.91 -10.24 4.72
CA ASP A 108 -18.51 -10.18 6.05
C ASP A 108 -18.98 -8.76 6.41
N ASP A 109 -20.30 -8.54 6.33
CA ASP A 109 -20.98 -7.30 6.73
C ASP A 109 -21.43 -7.34 8.20
N HIS A 110 -20.93 -8.30 8.98
CA HIS A 110 -21.28 -8.42 10.39
C HIS A 110 -20.42 -7.49 11.24
N GLU A 111 -21.07 -6.60 12.00
CA GLU A 111 -20.42 -5.69 12.94
C GLU A 111 -19.45 -6.43 13.90
N GLU A 112 -19.81 -7.65 14.31
CA GLU A 112 -18.97 -8.56 15.11
C GLU A 112 -17.62 -8.87 14.45
N TRP A 113 -17.60 -9.06 13.13
CA TRP A 113 -16.35 -9.30 12.39
C TRP A 113 -15.44 -8.08 12.49
N SER A 114 -15.98 -6.87 12.29
CA SER A 114 -15.20 -5.63 12.35
C SER A 114 -14.57 -5.41 13.73
N GLU A 115 -15.32 -5.66 14.81
CA GLU A 115 -14.81 -5.60 16.18
C GLU A 115 -13.73 -6.66 16.46
N ASN A 116 -13.91 -7.87 15.95
CA ASN A 116 -12.92 -8.93 16.06
C ASN A 116 -11.62 -8.54 15.35
N GLN A 117 -11.69 -7.91 14.17
CA GLN A 117 -10.50 -7.41 13.47
C GLN A 117 -9.80 -6.31 14.26
N ARG A 118 -10.54 -5.36 14.87
CA ARG A 118 -9.95 -4.33 15.73
C ARG A 118 -9.15 -4.94 16.89
N LYS A 119 -9.68 -5.99 17.54
CA LYS A 119 -9.00 -6.72 18.61
C LYS A 119 -7.74 -7.44 18.12
N LYS A 120 -7.81 -8.09 16.95
CA LYS A 120 -6.67 -8.81 16.36
C LYS A 120 -5.52 -7.87 15.95
N LEU A 121 -5.86 -6.69 15.43
CA LEU A 121 -4.89 -5.69 15.00
C LEU A 121 -4.17 -4.98 16.15
N GLN A 122 -4.73 -5.05 17.37
CA GLN A 122 -4.15 -4.41 18.57
C GLN A 122 -3.86 -2.93 18.31
N LEU A 123 -4.86 -2.17 17.88
CA LEU A 123 -4.74 -0.76 17.47
C LEU A 123 -4.24 0.18 18.59
N GLU A 124 -4.24 -0.28 19.83
CA GLU A 124 -3.59 0.36 20.97
C GLU A 124 -2.05 0.38 20.86
N THR A 125 -1.46 -0.54 20.09
CA THR A 125 -0.01 -0.64 19.85
C THR A 125 0.49 0.23 18.70
N ARG A 126 -0.38 1.09 18.15
CA ARG A 126 -0.07 1.91 16.98
C ARG A 126 1.09 2.87 17.22
N SER A 127 1.97 3.00 16.22
CA SER A 127 3.08 3.97 16.27
C SER A 127 2.63 5.40 16.05
N SER A 128 1.64 5.61 15.20
CA SER A 128 1.03 6.93 15.01
C SER A 128 -0.15 7.12 15.96
N HIS A 129 -0.02 8.08 16.89
CA HIS A 129 -1.09 8.37 17.85
C HIS A 129 -2.32 9.03 17.20
N ILE A 130 -2.11 9.75 16.09
CA ILE A 130 -3.14 10.46 15.34
C ILE A 130 -3.87 9.59 14.32
N ALA A 131 -3.40 8.36 14.08
CA ALA A 131 -3.98 7.48 13.07
C ALA A 131 -5.44 7.13 13.39
N GLU A 132 -6.32 7.36 12.43
CA GLU A 132 -7.70 6.90 12.43
C GLU A 132 -7.83 5.56 11.69
N PHE A 133 -8.68 4.67 12.22
CA PHE A 133 -8.85 3.32 11.68
C PHE A 133 -10.32 3.03 11.35
N ASP A 134 -10.59 2.90 10.06
CA ASP A 134 -11.88 2.51 9.52
C ASP A 134 -11.84 1.04 9.10
N ILE A 135 -12.72 0.21 9.70
CA ILE A 135 -12.93 -1.17 9.25
C ILE A 135 -14.38 -1.25 8.81
N LYS A 136 -14.60 -1.53 7.52
CA LYS A 136 -15.92 -1.53 6.88
C LYS A 136 -16.04 -2.73 5.96
N PHE A 137 -17.27 -3.13 5.66
CA PHE A 137 -17.54 -4.12 4.62
C PHE A 137 -17.54 -3.46 3.25
N ASP A 138 -16.95 -4.13 2.26
CA ASP A 138 -17.02 -3.68 0.87
C ASP A 138 -18.32 -4.18 0.22
N ASN A 139 -19.32 -3.32 0.17
CA ASN A 139 -20.62 -3.65 -0.41
C ASN A 139 -20.61 -3.60 -1.95
N GLU A 140 -19.51 -3.16 -2.57
CA GLU A 140 -19.37 -3.01 -4.01
C GLU A 140 -18.39 -4.07 -4.55
N LEU A 141 -18.96 -5.15 -5.10
CA LEU A 141 -18.36 -6.19 -5.95
C LEU A 141 -16.84 -6.08 -6.22
N PHE A 142 -16.12 -7.08 -5.70
CA PHE A 142 -14.76 -7.51 -6.07
C PHE A 142 -14.20 -6.90 -7.35
N GLY A 143 -13.22 -6.01 -7.21
CA GLY A 143 -12.29 -5.71 -8.29
C GLY A 143 -11.75 -4.29 -8.29
N LEU A 144 -10.43 -4.23 -8.25
CA LEU A 144 -9.57 -3.11 -8.64
C LEU A 144 -9.80 -1.88 -7.78
N VAL A 145 -9.02 -1.76 -6.68
CA VAL A 145 -8.64 -0.52 -5.99
C VAL A 145 -9.57 0.61 -6.42
N HIS A 146 -10.79 0.58 -5.87
CA HIS A 146 -11.99 1.17 -6.46
C HIS A 146 -11.74 2.40 -7.33
N VAL A 147 -12.46 2.53 -8.44
CA VAL A 147 -12.57 3.74 -9.29
C VAL A 147 -12.62 5.06 -8.47
N ARG A 148 -13.10 5.02 -7.21
CA ARG A 148 -13.08 6.15 -6.27
C ARG A 148 -11.68 6.69 -5.93
N HIS A 149 -10.65 5.85 -5.90
CA HIS A 149 -9.26 6.24 -5.65
C HIS A 149 -8.47 6.47 -6.93
N ILE A 150 -9.03 6.20 -8.12
CA ILE A 150 -8.33 6.42 -9.38
C ILE A 150 -7.96 7.90 -9.55
N HIS A 151 -8.78 8.82 -9.02
CA HIS A 151 -8.48 10.25 -9.03
C HIS A 151 -7.21 10.61 -8.25
N ASP A 152 -6.82 9.82 -7.25
CA ASP A 152 -5.53 9.96 -6.55
C ASP A 152 -4.34 9.49 -7.40
N LEU A 153 -4.61 8.72 -8.47
CA LEU A 153 -3.61 8.14 -9.38
C LEU A 153 -3.41 8.95 -10.67
N VAL A 154 -4.28 9.93 -10.98
CA VAL A 154 -4.24 10.75 -12.21
C VAL A 154 -3.12 11.82 -12.18
N THR A 155 -2.15 11.70 -11.28
CA THR A 155 -0.94 12.54 -11.28
C THR A 155 0.03 12.12 -12.39
N ASP A 156 0.90 13.03 -12.86
CA ASP A 156 1.94 12.77 -13.87
C ASP A 156 2.67 11.44 -13.57
N ASP A 157 2.43 10.43 -14.41
CA ASP A 157 3.00 9.09 -14.23
C ASP A 157 4.53 9.17 -14.41
N PRO A 158 5.32 8.89 -13.35
CA PRO A 158 6.77 9.00 -13.41
C PRO A 158 7.44 7.96 -14.32
N PHE A 159 6.67 7.00 -14.85
CA PHE A 159 7.12 6.00 -15.81
C PHE A 159 6.51 6.17 -17.21
N ASP A 160 5.74 7.24 -17.44
CA ASP A 160 5.22 7.51 -18.78
C ASP A 160 6.34 7.99 -19.71
N ASN A 161 6.80 7.06 -20.55
CA ASN A 161 7.82 7.30 -21.56
C ASN A 161 7.29 8.08 -22.78
N SER A 162 6.00 8.47 -22.83
CA SER A 162 5.44 9.27 -23.92
C SER A 162 6.06 10.67 -24.03
N VAL A 163 6.77 11.12 -22.99
CA VAL A 163 7.50 12.40 -22.95
C VAL A 163 8.89 12.31 -23.63
N CYS A 164 9.35 11.11 -24.00
CA CYS A 164 10.56 10.94 -24.81
C CYS A 164 10.32 11.34 -26.26
N ARG A 165 10.34 12.64 -26.56
CA ARG A 165 10.60 13.13 -27.92
C ARG A 165 12.08 12.91 -28.23
N CYS A 166 12.40 11.75 -28.80
CA CYS A 166 13.62 11.63 -29.60
C CYS A 166 13.47 12.61 -30.77
N ASN A 167 14.07 13.79 -30.67
CA ASN A 167 14.24 14.63 -31.84
C ASN A 167 15.18 13.87 -32.77
N GLU A 168 14.66 13.44 -33.92
CA GLU A 168 15.50 13.03 -35.04
C GLU A 168 16.33 14.25 -35.45
N ASP A 169 17.64 14.17 -35.28
CA ASP A 169 18.57 15.17 -35.80
C ASP A 169 18.47 15.18 -37.33
N PRO A 170 18.28 16.34 -37.99
CA PRO A 170 18.24 16.38 -39.44
C PRO A 170 19.65 16.19 -40.02
N ILE A 171 19.75 15.26 -40.98
CA ILE A 171 20.94 14.95 -41.80
C ILE A 171 21.39 16.17 -42.60
#